data_AF-R6JZZ3-F1
#
_entry.id   AF-R6JZZ3-F1
#
_cell.length_a   1.000
_cell.length_b   1.000
_cell.length_c   1.000
_cell.angle_alpha   90.00
_cell.angle_beta   90.00
_cell.angle_gamma   90.00
#
_symmetry.space_group_name_H-M   'P 1'
#
loop_
_entity.id
_entity.type
_entity.pdbx_description
1 polymer ?
#
loop_
_entity_poly.entity_id
_entity_poly.type
_entity_poly.pdbx_seq_one_letter_code
_entity_poly.pdbx_strand_id
1 'polypeptide(L)'
;MNDLLKIINKYTEDIPFIYVDISESADNGKELIDSIAKENIGNIPIIVICKEGSMAELRMAVSYPYVEDVIYAPIDPQLLKRRINAYMKKDKDCVIF
;
A
#
# COMPACT_ATOMS: atom_id res chain seq x y z
N MET A 1 -0.17 1.82 -16.82
CA MET A 1 -0.51 0.64 -15.98
C MET A 1 0.41 -0.54 -16.27
N ASN A 2 0.38 -1.12 -17.48
CA ASN A 2 1.16 -2.34 -17.82
C ASN A 2 2.67 -2.20 -17.61
N ASP A 3 3.27 -1.04 -17.90
CA ASP A 3 4.70 -0.85 -17.70
C ASP A 3 5.10 -0.75 -16.22
N LEU A 4 4.22 -0.20 -15.38
CA LEU A 4 4.43 -0.18 -13.93
C LEU A 4 4.38 -1.59 -13.35
N LEU A 5 3.40 -2.40 -13.77
CA LEU A 5 3.29 -3.81 -13.34
C LEU A 5 4.50 -4.63 -13.76
N LYS A 6 5.05 -4.39 -14.96
CA LYS A 6 6.31 -5.01 -15.41
C LYS A 6 7.49 -4.60 -14.53
N ILE A 7 7.58 -3.33 -14.11
CA ILE A 7 8.64 -2.87 -13.21
C ILE A 7 8.48 -3.55 -11.85
N ILE A 8 7.28 -3.56 -11.27
CA ILE A 8 7.01 -4.22 -9.99
C ILE A 8 7.39 -5.70 -10.09
N ASN A 9 6.94 -6.41 -11.13
CA ASN A 9 7.28 -7.82 -11.36
C ASN A 9 8.79 -8.07 -11.54
N LYS A 10 9.53 -7.12 -12.11
CA LYS A 10 10.97 -7.25 -12.32
C LYS A 10 11.78 -7.10 -11.03
N TYR A 11 11.28 -6.33 -10.07
CA TYR A 11 11.99 -5.96 -8.84
C TYR A 11 11.26 -6.45 -7.58
N THR A 12 10.42 -7.48 -7.69
CA THR A 12 9.58 -7.94 -6.56
C THR A 12 10.37 -8.30 -5.32
N GLU A 13 11.57 -8.85 -5.48
CA GLU A 13 12.46 -9.24 -4.38
C GLU A 13 13.21 -8.04 -3.77
N ASP A 14 13.32 -6.93 -4.50
CA ASP A 14 14.05 -5.72 -4.08
C ASP A 14 13.12 -4.64 -3.50
N ILE A 15 11.82 -4.74 -3.71
CA ILE A 15 10.83 -3.76 -3.25
C ILE A 15 10.26 -4.21 -1.89
N PRO A 16 10.55 -3.49 -0.79
CA PRO A 16 10.12 -3.91 0.55
C PRO A 16 8.61 -3.69 0.79
N PHE A 17 8.03 -2.66 0.16
CA PHE A 17 6.62 -2.34 0.23
C PHE A 17 6.24 -1.29 -0.84
N ILE A 18 4.95 -1.18 -1.14
CA ILE A 18 4.39 -0.19 -2.07
C ILE A 18 3.35 0.67 -1.35
N TYR A 19 3.48 1.99 -1.46
CA TYR A 19 2.41 2.92 -1.08
C TYR A 19 1.48 3.15 -2.28
N VAL A 20 0.18 3.01 -2.07
CA VAL A 20 -0.85 3.29 -3.08
C VAL A 20 -1.81 4.32 -2.53
N ASP A 21 -1.84 5.50 -3.15
CA ASP A 21 -2.78 6.55 -2.77
C ASP A 21 -4.12 6.37 -3.46
N ILE A 22 -5.18 6.19 -2.67
CA ILE A 22 -6.57 6.12 -3.12
C ILE A 22 -7.41 7.27 -2.57
N SER A 23 -6.80 8.16 -1.78
CA SER A 23 -7.48 9.26 -1.11
C SER A 23 -7.98 10.33 -2.08
N GLU A 24 -7.34 10.41 -3.25
CA GLU A 24 -7.70 11.28 -4.36
C GLU A 24 -7.98 10.44 -5.62
N SER A 25 -9.09 10.74 -6.30
CA SER A 25 -9.49 9.98 -7.49
C SER A 25 -8.64 10.28 -8.73
N ALA A 26 -7.86 11.37 -8.71
CA ALA A 26 -6.99 11.76 -9.81
C ALA A 26 -5.81 10.79 -10.02
N ASP A 27 -5.38 10.10 -8.96
CA ASP A 27 -4.14 9.31 -8.97
C ASP A 27 -4.35 7.85 -9.43
N ASN A 28 -5.59 7.47 -9.78
CA ASN A 28 -5.96 6.13 -10.24
C ASN A 28 -5.47 4.98 -9.33
N GLY A 29 -5.17 5.23 -8.06
CA GLY A 29 -4.59 4.21 -7.18
C GLY A 29 -5.49 3.00 -6.97
N LYS A 30 -6.81 3.18 -7.06
CA LYS A 30 -7.77 2.07 -7.08
C LYS A 30 -7.55 1.15 -8.28
N GLU A 31 -7.36 1.70 -9.46
CA GLU A 31 -7.11 0.90 -10.66
C GLU A 31 -5.75 0.16 -10.57
N LEU A 32 -4.77 0.79 -9.93
CA LEU A 32 -3.48 0.18 -9.67
C LEU A 32 -3.60 -1.02 -8.73
N ILE A 33 -4.28 -0.88 -7.59
CA ILE A 33 -4.44 -1.99 -6.65
C ILE A 33 -5.26 -3.13 -7.27
N ASP A 34 -6.32 -2.81 -8.03
CA ASP A 34 -7.09 -3.79 -8.79
C ASP A 34 -6.23 -4.55 -9.80
N SER A 35 -5.28 -3.86 -10.45
CA SER A 35 -4.37 -4.47 -11.43
C SER A 35 -3.32 -5.36 -10.74
N ILE A 36 -2.78 -4.93 -9.60
CA ILE A 36 -1.86 -5.75 -8.79
C ILE A 36 -2.58 -7.01 -8.28
N ALA A 37 -3.84 -6.90 -7.88
CA ALA A 37 -4.70 -8.03 -7.50
C ALA A 37 -4.80 -9.06 -8.63
N LYS A 38 -5.11 -8.58 -9.84
CA LYS A 38 -5.37 -9.43 -11.02
C LYS A 38 -4.12 -10.16 -11.50
N GLU A 39 -2.99 -9.48 -11.49
CA GLU A 39 -1.70 -10.03 -11.90
C GLU A 39 -1.06 -10.90 -10.80
N ASN A 40 -1.70 -11.03 -9.63
CA ASN A 40 -1.25 -11.82 -8.50
C ASN A 40 0.19 -11.49 -8.05
N ILE A 41 0.57 -10.23 -8.09
CA ILE A 41 1.90 -9.72 -7.67
C ILE A 41 1.99 -9.64 -6.12
N GLY A 42 1.14 -10.39 -5.41
CA GLY A 42 0.83 -10.27 -3.98
C GLY A 42 1.92 -10.72 -3.00
N ASN A 43 3.17 -10.78 -3.44
CA ASN A 43 4.32 -11.05 -2.56
C ASN A 43 4.88 -9.76 -1.92
N ILE A 44 4.56 -8.59 -2.48
CA ILE A 44 5.01 -7.30 -1.95
C ILE A 44 3.92 -6.72 -1.04
N PRO A 45 4.23 -6.37 0.22
CA PRO A 45 3.30 -5.68 1.11
C PRO A 45 2.80 -4.35 0.52
N ILE A 46 1.49 -4.15 0.51
CA ILE A 46 0.88 -2.87 0.07
C ILE A 46 0.39 -2.09 1.29
N ILE A 47 0.71 -0.79 1.30
CA ILE A 47 0.21 0.18 2.27
C ILE A 47 -0.67 1.16 1.52
N VAL A 48 -1.93 1.27 1.92
CA VAL A 48 -2.90 2.12 1.23
C VAL A 48 -3.02 3.46 1.94
N ILE A 49 -3.03 4.56 1.19
CA ILE A 49 -3.31 5.90 1.72
C ILE A 49 -4.77 6.22 1.43
N CYS A 50 -5.56 6.36 2.49
CA CYS A 50 -6.98 6.72 2.44
C CYS A 50 -7.19 8.15 2.90
N LYS A 51 -8.27 8.79 2.47
CA LYS A 51 -8.74 10.04 3.04
C LYS A 51 -9.23 9.81 4.48
N GLU A 52 -8.77 10.65 5.40
CA GLU A 52 -9.22 10.59 6.79
C GLU A 52 -10.77 10.69 6.87
N GLY A 53 -11.39 9.78 7.62
CA GLY A 53 -12.85 9.69 7.75
C GLY A 53 -13.58 8.97 6.60
N SER A 54 -12.89 8.56 5.52
CA SER A 54 -13.51 7.83 4.42
C SER A 54 -13.66 6.34 4.73
N MET A 55 -14.82 5.97 5.28
CA MET A 55 -15.14 4.57 5.55
C MET A 55 -15.27 3.71 4.29
N ALA A 56 -15.61 4.33 3.15
CA ALA A 56 -15.68 3.64 1.87
C ALA A 56 -14.30 3.19 1.41
N GLU A 57 -13.31 4.09 1.46
CA GLU A 57 -11.92 3.78 1.11
C GLU A 57 -11.29 2.80 2.09
N LEU A 58 -11.54 2.97 3.40
CA LEU A 58 -11.05 2.01 4.40
C LEU A 58 -11.59 0.60 4.15
N ARG A 59 -12.90 0.45 3.92
CA ARG A 59 -13.51 -0.86 3.60
C ARG A 59 -12.94 -1.46 2.33
N MET A 60 -12.66 -0.63 1.32
CA MET A 60 -12.06 -1.08 0.08
C MET A 60 -10.61 -1.55 0.32
N ALA A 61 -9.79 -0.76 1.02
CA ALA A 61 -8.40 -1.08 1.33
C ALA A 61 -8.27 -2.42 2.06
N VAL A 62 -9.06 -2.62 3.12
CA VAL A 62 -9.02 -3.87 3.92
C VAL A 62 -9.65 -5.08 3.23
N SER A 63 -10.33 -4.89 2.09
CA SER A 63 -10.88 -6.00 1.29
C SER A 63 -9.82 -6.72 0.45
N TYR A 64 -8.65 -6.10 0.25
CA TYR A 64 -7.55 -6.69 -0.50
C TYR A 64 -6.62 -7.48 0.44
N PRO A 65 -6.34 -8.76 0.15
CA PRO A 65 -5.63 -9.65 1.07
C PRO A 65 -4.15 -9.32 1.30
N TYR A 66 -3.53 -8.55 0.41
CA TYR A 66 -2.12 -8.15 0.44
C TYR A 66 -1.91 -6.71 0.95
N VAL A 67 -2.98 -6.05 1.40
CA VAL A 67 -2.88 -4.77 2.11
C VAL A 67 -2.52 -5.04 3.56
N GLU A 68 -1.31 -4.66 3.95
CA GLU A 68 -0.83 -4.85 5.32
C GLU A 68 -1.13 -3.68 6.24
N ASP A 69 -1.34 -2.49 5.68
CA ASP A 69 -1.56 -1.30 6.48
C ASP A 69 -2.31 -0.19 5.73
N VAL A 70 -2.89 0.74 6.49
CA VAL A 70 -3.60 1.91 6.00
C VAL A 70 -3.08 3.17 6.70
N ILE A 71 -2.72 4.19 5.92
CA ILE A 71 -2.33 5.52 6.37
C ILE A 71 -3.42 6.52 5.94
N TYR A 72 -3.65 7.56 6.72
CA TYR A 72 -4.61 8.59 6.36
C TYR A 72 -3.93 9.83 5.77
N ALA A 73 -4.56 10.40 4.74
CA ALA A 73 -4.29 11.73 4.22
C ALA A 73 -5.12 12.78 4.98
N PRO A 74 -4.53 13.95 5.34
CA PRO A 74 -3.15 14.36 5.07
C PRO A 74 -2.14 13.58 5.91
N ILE A 75 -1.02 13.20 5.29
CA ILE A 75 -0.03 12.32 5.93
C ILE A 75 0.73 13.09 7.02
N ASP A 76 0.70 12.57 8.24
CA ASP A 76 1.60 13.01 9.32
C ASP A 76 3.03 12.49 9.04
N PRO A 77 4.02 13.39 8.85
CA PRO A 77 5.40 12.98 8.56
C PRO A 77 6.06 12.17 9.68
N GLN A 78 5.72 12.41 10.95
CA GLN A 78 6.26 11.65 12.07
C GLN A 78 5.67 10.23 12.10
N LEU A 79 4.38 10.11 11.83
CA LEU A 79 3.72 8.80 11.70
C LEU A 79 4.33 8.01 10.54
N LEU A 80 4.47 8.63 9.37
CA LEU A 80 5.08 8.00 8.20
C LEU A 80 6.50 7.50 8.49
N LYS A 81 7.33 8.35 9.12
CA LYS A 81 8.70 7.97 9.51
C LYS A 81 8.72 6.77 10.46
N ARG A 82 7.80 6.72 11.44
CA ARG A 82 7.68 5.58 12.36
C ARG A 82 7.26 4.30 11.61
N ARG A 83 6.32 4.40 10.67
CA ARG A 83 5.82 3.27 9.88
C ARG A 83 6.90 2.71 8.95
N ILE A 84 7.58 3.57 8.18
CA ILE A 84 8.71 3.17 7.32
C ILE A 84 9.77 2.43 8.13
N ASN A 85 10.18 2.98 9.28
CA ASN A 85 11.17 2.34 10.14
C ASN A 85 10.71 0.97 10.65
N ALA A 86 9.41 0.77 10.84
CA ALA A 86 8.89 -0.49 11.32
C ALA A 86 8.77 -1.53 10.19
N TYR A 87 8.36 -1.14 8.98
CA TYR A 87 8.37 -2.05 7.82
C TYR A 87 9.78 -2.47 7.43
N MET A 88 10.73 -1.55 7.43
CA MET A 88 12.15 -1.86 7.14
C MET A 88 12.79 -2.73 8.23
N LYS A 89 12.25 -2.72 9.45
CA LYS A 89 12.70 -3.59 10.56
C LYS A 89 11.95 -4.91 10.62
N LYS A 90 10.83 -5.09 9.90
CA LYS A 90 10.07 -6.34 9.79
C LYS A 90 10.86 -7.36 8.96
N ASP A 91 12.05 -7.69 9.42
CA ASP A 91 12.60 -9.03 9.30
C ASP A 91 12.02 -9.81 10.49
N LYS A 92 10.74 -10.19 10.37
CA LYS A 92 9.92 -10.98 11.32
C LYS A 92 9.42 -10.27 12.60
N ASP A 93 8.11 -10.34 12.83
CA ASP A 93 7.42 -10.16 14.11
C ASP A 93 7.35 -8.75 14.74
N CYS A 94 6.78 -7.75 14.04
CA CYS A 94 6.37 -6.51 14.70
C CYS A 94 4.92 -6.13 14.37
N VAL A 95 4.04 -6.23 15.36
CA VAL A 95 2.69 -5.64 15.37
C VAL A 95 2.81 -4.22 15.92
N ILE A 96 2.37 -3.22 15.16
CA ILE A 96 2.40 -1.81 15.58
C ILE A 96 0.98 -1.44 16.01
N PHE A 97 0.79 -1.12 17.29
CA PHE A 97 -0.42 -0.48 17.81
C PHE A 97 -0.33 1.04 17.66
#